data_AF-A0A7K1SLP3-F1
#
_entry.id   AF-A0A7K1SLP3-F1
#
_cell.length_a   1.000
_cell.length_b   1.000
_cell.length_c   1.000
_cell.angle_alpha   90.00
_cell.angle_beta   90.00
_cell.angle_gamma   90.00
#
_symmetry.space_group_name_H-M   'P 1'
#
loop_
_entity.id
_entity.type
_entity.pdbx_description
1 polymer ?
#
loop_
_entity_poly.entity_id
_entity_poly.type
_entity_poly.pdbx_seq_one_letter_code
_entity_poly.pdbx_strand_id
1 'polypeptide(L)'
;MLTKLFSLNTATAKRVFGLDVMRALAILIVVDAHATVALKEYYNGLFIHHLLPDGVELFFVLSGFLIGGILIRSYEKKQRFDRELLLNFWTRRWFRTLPNYYFVLGGLILTALLRAWRSGLHHTLPPAGTLLKYFFFVQNFAQFVPDFFPETWSLAIEEWSYITLPLVLWVMHSLLSAQWSRQRIVLVTILTIIIGTNLYRFITAVQIPISEGELGYRGIVITRLDAISYGVLAAYVRHYFPTQWTNDSLRRRLLVIGLIMTVLASFSASIIIIGYYGKIGIFPAYTFFKRTFYFPLIGVSMALLMPYMDGWRTATGLWARFGIARAITHISLISYSMYLLNLTPIMLNVVERIPTTSFTVGWLKVGLFWALVLVLSTLLYKYFEKPVTELRERLSAKEPTQLVNEHGARSTEQGVRGR
;
A
#
# COMPACT_ATOMS: atom_id res chain seq x y z
N MET A 1 -31.89 7.74 -0.13
CA MET A 1 -30.91 8.26 0.86
C MET A 1 -29.57 7.52 0.76
N LEU A 2 -29.55 6.18 0.74
CA LEU A 2 -28.34 5.35 0.55
C LEU A 2 -27.55 5.66 -0.73
N THR A 3 -28.23 5.87 -1.86
CA THR A 3 -27.58 6.23 -3.15
C THR A 3 -26.81 7.56 -3.10
N LYS A 4 -27.26 8.55 -2.30
CA LYS A 4 -26.51 9.81 -2.05
C LYS A 4 -25.36 9.64 -1.04
N LEU A 5 -25.41 8.60 -0.20
CA LEU A 5 -24.35 8.30 0.76
C LEU A 5 -23.11 7.75 0.04
N PHE A 6 -23.32 6.81 -0.88
CA PHE A 6 -22.27 6.15 -1.67
C PHE A 6 -21.87 6.90 -2.95
N SER A 7 -22.57 7.96 -3.34
CA SER A 7 -22.15 8.81 -4.45
C SER A 7 -20.99 9.72 -4.01
N LEU A 8 -19.75 9.31 -4.32
CA LEU A 8 -18.58 10.16 -4.18
C LEU A 8 -18.40 11.01 -5.45
N ASN A 9 -18.75 12.29 -5.38
CA ASN A 9 -18.45 13.24 -6.46
C ASN A 9 -16.94 13.33 -6.61
N THR A 10 -16.42 12.74 -7.69
CA THR A 10 -15.02 12.79 -8.06
C THR A 10 -14.91 13.22 -9.51
N ALA A 11 -13.99 14.14 -9.78
CA ALA A 11 -13.62 14.51 -11.15
C ALA A 11 -12.95 13.30 -11.82
N THR A 12 -13.76 12.47 -12.49
CA THR A 12 -13.35 11.27 -13.24
C THR A 12 -12.27 11.56 -14.29
N ALA A 13 -12.17 12.81 -14.76
CA ALA A 13 -11.26 13.24 -15.82
C ALA A 13 -9.74 13.15 -15.49
N LYS A 14 -9.35 12.97 -14.21
CA LYS A 14 -7.92 12.92 -13.82
C LYS A 14 -7.46 11.55 -13.27
N ARG A 15 -8.33 10.54 -13.19
CA ARG A 15 -7.97 9.23 -12.60
C ARG A 15 -7.47 8.25 -13.66
N VAL A 16 -6.66 7.30 -13.23
CA VAL A 16 -6.19 6.18 -14.05
C VAL A 16 -6.90 4.93 -13.57
N PHE A 17 -7.82 4.41 -14.38
CA PHE A 17 -8.70 3.32 -13.96
C PHE A 17 -7.93 2.06 -13.54
N GLY A 18 -6.88 1.65 -14.24
CA GLY A 18 -6.09 0.49 -13.85
C GLY A 18 -5.42 0.65 -12.48
N LEU A 19 -4.97 1.84 -12.11
CA LEU A 19 -4.44 2.09 -10.75
C LEU A 19 -5.55 2.00 -9.68
N ASP A 20 -6.80 2.32 -10.03
CA ASP A 20 -7.95 2.09 -9.15
C ASP A 20 -8.26 0.60 -8.99
N VAL A 21 -8.16 -0.17 -10.07
CA VAL A 21 -8.31 -1.64 -10.02
C VAL A 21 -7.26 -2.25 -9.11
N MET A 22 -5.98 -1.86 -9.22
CA MET A 22 -4.93 -2.38 -8.33
C MET A 22 -5.22 -2.06 -6.87
N ARG A 23 -5.62 -0.81 -6.57
CA ARG A 23 -5.93 -0.38 -5.20
C ARG A 23 -7.15 -1.11 -4.63
N ALA A 24 -8.20 -1.26 -5.43
CA ALA A 24 -9.41 -1.98 -5.03
C ALA A 24 -9.10 -3.46 -4.79
N LEU A 25 -8.35 -4.10 -5.67
CA LEU A 25 -7.94 -5.49 -5.50
C LEU A 25 -7.10 -5.67 -4.22
N ALA A 26 -6.12 -4.80 -3.99
CA ALA A 26 -5.27 -4.82 -2.80
C ALA A 26 -6.10 -4.80 -1.50
N ILE A 27 -7.04 -3.85 -1.38
CA ILE A 27 -7.86 -3.75 -0.16
C ILE A 27 -8.83 -4.90 -0.01
N LEU A 28 -9.42 -5.38 -1.12
CA LEU A 28 -10.35 -6.49 -1.08
C LEU A 28 -9.66 -7.76 -0.57
N ILE A 29 -8.42 -8.02 -1.00
CA ILE A 29 -7.63 -9.16 -0.49
C ILE A 29 -7.33 -9.00 1.01
N VAL A 30 -6.95 -7.80 1.47
CA VAL A 30 -6.67 -7.56 2.89
C VAL A 30 -7.92 -7.79 3.76
N VAL A 31 -9.06 -7.24 3.34
CA VAL A 31 -10.32 -7.39 4.10
C VAL A 31 -10.81 -8.85 4.05
N ASP A 32 -10.68 -9.53 2.91
CA ASP A 32 -10.99 -10.96 2.80
C ASP A 32 -10.14 -11.82 3.75
N ALA A 33 -8.84 -11.55 3.83
CA ALA A 33 -7.94 -12.26 4.74
C ALA A 33 -8.37 -12.07 6.21
N HIS A 34 -8.75 -10.86 6.62
CA HIS A 34 -9.22 -10.60 7.98
C HIS A 34 -10.64 -11.11 8.24
N ALA A 35 -11.46 -11.34 7.21
CA ALA A 35 -12.80 -11.91 7.36
C ALA A 35 -12.77 -13.33 7.97
N THR A 36 -11.65 -14.06 7.79
CA THR A 36 -11.47 -15.41 8.35
C THR A 36 -11.61 -15.47 9.87
N VAL A 37 -11.24 -14.38 10.57
CA VAL A 37 -11.35 -14.28 12.04
C VAL A 37 -12.80 -14.47 12.50
N ALA A 38 -13.78 -14.05 11.71
CA ALA A 38 -15.20 -14.20 12.04
C ALA A 38 -15.64 -15.68 12.10
N LEU A 39 -15.00 -16.56 11.33
CA LEU A 39 -15.39 -17.96 11.18
C LEU A 39 -14.81 -18.87 12.26
N LYS A 40 -13.71 -18.48 12.92
CA LYS A 40 -13.06 -19.27 13.99
C LYS A 40 -12.85 -20.75 13.55
N GLU A 41 -13.30 -21.70 14.34
CA GLU A 41 -13.22 -23.15 14.08
C GLU A 41 -14.02 -23.62 12.86
N TYR A 42 -15.00 -22.84 12.40
CA TYR A 42 -15.78 -23.13 11.20
C TYR A 42 -15.04 -22.75 9.91
N TYR A 43 -13.83 -22.21 10.04
CA TYR A 43 -12.97 -21.92 8.91
C TYR A 43 -12.44 -23.22 8.29
N ASN A 44 -12.80 -23.48 7.03
CA ASN A 44 -12.45 -24.71 6.32
C ASN A 44 -11.49 -24.51 5.14
N GLY A 45 -10.85 -23.35 5.04
CA GLY A 45 -9.88 -23.08 3.96
C GLY A 45 -10.48 -22.58 2.64
N LEU A 46 -11.81 -22.45 2.50
CA LEU A 46 -12.48 -22.10 1.24
C LEU A 46 -12.28 -20.65 0.75
N PHE A 47 -11.55 -19.81 1.47
CA PHE A 47 -11.37 -18.41 1.08
C PHE A 47 -10.29 -18.24 0.02
N ILE A 48 -10.55 -17.34 -0.93
CA ILE A 48 -9.69 -17.07 -2.07
C ILE A 48 -8.34 -16.44 -1.69
N HIS A 49 -8.22 -15.78 -0.53
CA HIS A 49 -6.94 -15.15 -0.13
C HIS A 49 -5.78 -16.14 0.01
N HIS A 50 -6.02 -17.45 0.18
CA HIS A 50 -4.94 -18.47 0.15
C HIS A 50 -4.32 -18.64 -1.24
N LEU A 51 -5.03 -18.23 -2.28
CA LEU A 51 -4.61 -18.32 -3.68
C LEU A 51 -4.20 -16.96 -4.25
N LEU A 52 -4.50 -15.87 -3.54
CA LEU A 52 -4.23 -14.50 -3.97
C LEU A 52 -2.93 -13.98 -3.34
N PRO A 53 -2.23 -13.06 -4.02
CA PRO A 53 -1.06 -12.40 -3.46
C PRO A 53 -1.42 -11.53 -2.26
N ASP A 54 -0.45 -11.29 -1.39
CA ASP A 54 -0.59 -10.35 -0.29
C ASP A 54 -0.98 -8.95 -0.81
N GLY A 55 -2.19 -8.51 -0.47
CA GLY A 55 -2.70 -7.20 -0.89
C GLY A 55 -1.84 -6.04 -0.38
N VAL A 56 -1.10 -6.22 0.72
CA VAL A 56 -0.21 -5.18 1.26
C VAL A 56 0.99 -4.93 0.36
N GLU A 57 1.57 -5.98 -0.24
CA GLU A 57 2.67 -5.83 -1.20
C GLU A 57 2.23 -5.02 -2.42
N LEU A 58 0.99 -5.22 -2.87
CA LEU A 58 0.41 -4.48 -3.98
C LEU A 58 0.23 -3.00 -3.63
N PHE A 59 -0.16 -2.71 -2.38
CA PHE A 59 -0.19 -1.36 -1.86
C PHE A 59 1.19 -0.72 -1.83
N PHE A 60 2.23 -1.42 -1.38
CA PHE A 60 3.60 -0.87 -1.34
C PHE A 60 4.09 -0.48 -2.73
N VAL A 61 3.96 -1.36 -3.72
CA VAL A 61 4.39 -1.07 -5.10
C VAL A 61 3.56 0.07 -5.72
N LEU A 62 2.24 0.07 -5.52
CA LEU A 62 1.40 1.17 -6.00
C LEU A 62 1.77 2.50 -5.34
N SER A 63 2.01 2.48 -4.04
CA SER A 63 2.41 3.64 -3.26
C SER A 63 3.74 4.19 -3.77
N GLY A 64 4.75 3.33 -3.93
CA GLY A 64 6.04 3.65 -4.51
C GLY A 64 5.96 4.24 -5.91
N PHE A 65 5.10 3.70 -6.77
CA PHE A 65 4.91 4.22 -8.12
C PHE A 65 4.37 5.65 -8.12
N LEU A 66 3.38 5.93 -7.26
CA LEU A 66 2.78 7.25 -7.16
C LEU A 66 3.73 8.27 -6.54
N ILE A 67 4.30 7.95 -5.36
CA ILE A 67 5.18 8.86 -4.63
C ILE A 67 6.55 9.02 -5.31
N GLY A 68 7.10 7.95 -5.87
CA GLY A 68 8.33 7.97 -6.65
C GLY A 68 8.18 8.81 -7.91
N GLY A 69 7.04 8.73 -8.60
CA GLY A 69 6.74 9.61 -9.73
C GLY A 69 6.71 11.09 -9.33
N ILE A 70 6.12 11.43 -8.19
CA ILE A 70 6.10 12.81 -7.67
C ILE A 70 7.52 13.26 -7.32
N LEU A 71 8.27 12.42 -6.61
CA LEU A 71 9.64 12.73 -6.17
C LEU A 71 10.58 12.97 -7.35
N ILE A 72 10.58 12.07 -8.35
CA ILE A 72 11.40 12.19 -9.56
C ILE A 72 11.05 13.46 -10.33
N ARG A 73 9.76 13.74 -10.57
CA ARG A 73 9.37 14.98 -11.26
C ARG A 73 9.77 16.24 -10.50
N SER A 74 9.68 16.21 -9.17
CA SER A 74 10.03 17.34 -8.32
C SER A 74 11.55 17.58 -8.35
N TYR A 75 12.34 16.50 -8.33
CA TYR A 75 13.79 16.52 -8.45
C TYR A 75 14.28 16.96 -9.84
N GLU A 76 13.58 16.59 -10.92
CA GLU A 76 13.93 17.03 -12.27
C GLU A 76 13.54 18.49 -12.53
N LYS A 77 12.38 18.92 -12.00
CA LYS A 77 11.89 20.30 -12.18
C LYS A 77 12.71 21.34 -11.41
N LYS A 78 13.07 21.07 -10.15
CA LYS A 78 13.95 21.99 -9.40
C LYS A 78 15.41 21.62 -9.68
N GLN A 79 16.25 22.60 -10.03
CA GLN A 79 17.68 22.32 -10.22
C GLN A 79 18.46 22.05 -8.92
N ARG A 80 17.80 22.21 -7.77
CA ARG A 80 18.35 21.96 -6.44
C ARG A 80 17.42 21.00 -5.69
N PHE A 81 18.00 19.99 -5.05
CA PHE A 81 17.30 19.14 -4.09
C PHE A 81 17.54 19.70 -2.68
N ASP A 82 16.71 20.67 -2.29
CA ASP A 82 16.87 21.43 -1.05
C ASP A 82 15.86 21.02 0.04
N ARG A 83 16.03 21.59 1.23
CA ARG A 83 15.18 21.33 2.40
C ARG A 83 13.71 21.69 2.13
N GLU A 84 13.43 22.72 1.33
CA GLU A 84 12.08 23.16 1.00
C GLU A 84 11.34 22.09 0.17
N LEU A 85 12.02 21.49 -0.82
CA LEU A 85 11.45 20.40 -1.61
C LEU A 85 11.08 19.19 -0.74
N LEU A 86 11.96 18.83 0.20
CA LEU A 86 11.73 17.74 1.16
C LEU A 86 10.53 18.01 2.07
N LEU A 87 10.49 19.20 2.69
CA LEU A 87 9.39 19.62 3.54
C LEU A 87 8.06 19.65 2.78
N ASN A 88 8.04 20.14 1.55
CA ASN A 88 6.83 20.14 0.71
C ASN A 88 6.38 18.71 0.37
N PHE A 89 7.32 17.80 0.07
CA PHE A 89 7.03 16.39 -0.19
C PHE A 89 6.42 15.70 1.04
N TRP A 90 7.06 15.82 2.20
CA TRP A 90 6.57 15.22 3.45
C TRP A 90 5.24 15.80 3.90
N THR A 91 5.10 17.13 3.86
CA THR A 91 3.83 17.80 4.19
C THR A 91 2.69 17.25 3.33
N ARG A 92 2.88 17.19 2.00
CA ARG A 92 1.82 16.71 1.12
C ARG A 92 1.44 15.25 1.33
N ARG A 93 2.40 14.43 1.74
CA ARG A 93 2.18 13.01 2.02
C ARG A 93 1.51 12.82 3.38
N TRP A 94 2.02 13.45 4.42
CA TRP A 94 1.50 13.32 5.77
C TRP A 94 0.08 13.84 5.92
N PHE A 95 -0.30 14.93 5.23
CA PHE A 95 -1.69 15.39 5.22
C PHE A 95 -2.68 14.39 4.60
N ARG A 96 -2.20 13.42 3.81
CA ARG A 96 -3.03 12.39 3.19
C ARG A 96 -3.22 11.18 4.11
N THR A 97 -2.20 10.80 4.89
CA THR A 97 -2.20 9.57 5.71
C THR A 97 -2.39 9.86 7.19
N LEU A 98 -1.55 10.71 7.78
CA LEU A 98 -1.45 10.87 9.24
C LEU A 98 -2.73 11.32 9.94
N PRO A 99 -3.51 12.30 9.42
CA PRO A 99 -4.72 12.72 10.12
C PRO A 99 -5.72 11.58 10.33
N ASN A 100 -5.96 10.77 9.29
CA ASN A 100 -6.91 9.67 9.38
C ASN A 100 -6.39 8.55 10.31
N TYR A 101 -5.09 8.26 10.22
CA TYR A 101 -4.44 7.33 11.14
C TYR A 101 -4.60 7.77 12.60
N TYR A 102 -4.26 9.01 12.92
CA TYR A 102 -4.35 9.53 14.29
C TYR A 102 -5.80 9.64 14.77
N PHE A 103 -6.76 9.92 13.88
CA PHE A 103 -8.18 9.89 14.22
C PHE A 103 -8.62 8.48 14.67
N VAL A 104 -8.26 7.44 13.92
CA VAL A 104 -8.60 6.06 14.27
C VAL A 104 -7.84 5.59 15.52
N LEU A 105 -6.53 5.88 15.61
CA LEU A 105 -5.72 5.56 16.80
C LEU A 105 -6.28 6.22 18.06
N GLY A 106 -6.62 7.51 17.99
CA GLY A 106 -7.25 8.24 19.09
C GLY A 106 -8.61 7.64 19.47
N GLY A 107 -9.41 7.24 18.48
CA GLY A 107 -10.66 6.50 18.70
C GLY A 107 -10.43 5.19 19.45
N LEU A 108 -9.43 4.39 19.06
CA LEU A 108 -9.08 3.14 19.74
C LEU A 108 -8.66 3.39 21.20
N ILE A 109 -7.78 4.38 21.44
CA ILE A 109 -7.35 4.77 22.79
C ILE A 109 -8.56 5.19 23.63
N LEU A 110 -9.45 6.03 23.08
CA LEU A 110 -10.66 6.47 23.77
C LEU A 110 -11.59 5.29 24.10
N THR A 111 -11.80 4.36 23.16
CA THR A 111 -12.62 3.16 23.44
C THR A 111 -12.00 2.27 24.50
N ALA A 112 -10.68 2.13 24.54
CA ALA A 112 -9.97 1.38 25.58
C ALA A 112 -10.09 2.06 26.95
N LEU A 113 -9.96 3.39 27.02
CA LEU A 113 -10.16 4.19 28.24
C LEU A 113 -11.59 4.05 28.78
N LEU A 114 -12.59 4.18 27.92
CA LEU A 114 -14.01 4.05 28.31
C LEU A 114 -14.33 2.64 28.83
N ARG A 115 -13.70 1.60 28.26
CA ARG A 115 -13.84 0.22 28.76
C ARG A 115 -13.19 0.05 30.12
N ALA A 116 -11.96 0.51 30.30
CA ALA A 116 -11.26 0.48 31.58
C ALA A 116 -12.08 1.16 32.69
N TRP A 117 -12.66 2.33 32.36
CA TRP A 117 -13.52 3.08 33.28
C TRP A 117 -14.78 2.30 33.66
N ARG A 118 -15.44 1.64 32.70
CA ARG A 118 -16.67 0.85 32.95
C ARG A 118 -16.42 -0.46 33.70
N SER A 119 -15.32 -1.15 33.43
CA SER A 119 -15.02 -2.46 34.04
C SER A 119 -14.26 -2.36 35.36
N GLY A 120 -13.70 -1.20 35.70
CA GLY A 120 -12.77 -1.02 36.83
C GLY A 120 -11.40 -1.67 36.61
N LEU A 121 -11.16 -2.29 35.44
CA LEU A 121 -9.92 -2.97 35.10
C LEU A 121 -9.03 -2.03 34.29
N HIS A 122 -8.14 -1.31 34.98
CA HIS A 122 -7.19 -0.38 34.35
C HIS A 122 -6.09 -1.06 33.50
N HIS A 123 -5.98 -2.39 33.57
CA HIS A 123 -4.99 -3.17 32.80
C HIS A 123 -5.35 -3.36 31.31
N THR A 124 -6.46 -2.81 30.81
CA THR A 124 -6.86 -2.96 29.40
C THR A 124 -6.16 -1.99 28.44
N LEU A 125 -5.36 -1.04 28.94
CA LEU A 125 -4.60 -0.10 28.11
C LEU A 125 -3.16 -0.61 27.91
N PRO A 126 -2.61 -0.51 26.68
CA PRO A 126 -1.19 -0.71 26.49
C PRO A 126 -0.39 0.28 27.35
N PRO A 127 0.81 -0.11 27.82
CA PRO A 127 1.72 0.81 28.48
C PRO A 127 1.94 2.07 27.65
N ALA A 128 2.13 3.22 28.30
CA ALA A 128 2.34 4.51 27.61
C ALA A 128 3.48 4.44 26.57
N GLY A 129 4.55 3.69 26.88
CA GLY A 129 5.64 3.43 25.94
C GLY A 129 5.19 2.76 24.65
N THR A 130 4.25 1.81 24.71
CA THR A 130 3.68 1.15 23.53
C THR A 130 2.85 2.13 22.69
N LEU A 131 2.05 2.98 23.33
CA LEU A 131 1.26 4.00 22.62
C LEU A 131 2.17 5.03 21.92
N LEU A 132 3.25 5.46 22.57
CA LEU A 132 4.26 6.33 21.95
C LEU A 132 4.90 5.67 20.72
N LYS A 133 5.13 4.35 20.77
CA LYS A 133 5.66 3.63 19.60
C LYS A 133 4.70 3.72 18.39
N TYR A 134 3.40 3.56 18.58
CA TYR A 134 2.40 3.76 17.51
C TYR A 134 2.33 5.21 17.03
N PHE A 135 2.50 6.18 17.92
CA PHE A 135 2.43 7.59 17.56
C PHE A 135 3.56 7.99 16.59
N PHE A 136 4.77 7.48 16.82
CA PHE A 136 5.97 7.76 16.02
C PHE A 136 6.27 6.71 14.93
N PHE A 137 5.35 5.76 14.69
CA PHE A 137 5.56 4.67 13.73
C PHE A 137 6.82 3.81 14.00
N VAL A 138 7.17 3.61 15.27
CA VAL A 138 8.31 2.77 15.70
C VAL A 138 7.89 1.46 16.37
N GLN A 139 6.59 1.13 16.36
CA GLN A 139 6.02 -0.08 16.97
C GLN A 139 6.63 -1.37 16.44
N ASN A 140 7.06 -1.36 15.18
CA ASN A 140 7.65 -2.50 14.48
C ASN A 140 8.95 -2.12 13.77
N PHE A 141 9.69 -1.12 14.29
CA PHE A 141 10.88 -0.61 13.59
C PHE A 141 11.97 -1.69 13.46
N ALA A 142 12.29 -2.35 14.56
CA ALA A 142 13.28 -3.43 14.66
C ALA A 142 12.78 -4.60 15.53
N GLN A 143 11.47 -4.62 15.82
CA GLN A 143 10.83 -5.57 16.74
C GLN A 143 9.48 -6.00 16.19
N PHE A 144 8.91 -7.08 16.74
CA PHE A 144 7.56 -7.51 16.41
C PHE A 144 6.51 -6.44 16.80
N VAL A 145 5.44 -6.37 16.01
CA VAL A 145 4.35 -5.44 16.25
C VAL A 145 3.62 -5.81 17.56
N PRO A 146 3.31 -4.84 18.43
CA PRO A 146 2.47 -5.09 19.60
C PRO A 146 1.02 -5.42 19.22
N ASP A 147 0.31 -6.10 20.12
CA ASP A 147 -1.09 -6.47 19.96
C ASP A 147 -2.05 -5.35 20.43
N PHE A 148 -1.99 -4.19 19.77
CA PHE A 148 -2.94 -3.11 20.02
C PHE A 148 -3.60 -2.57 18.76
N PHE A 149 -2.79 -2.26 17.73
CA PHE A 149 -3.28 -1.89 16.41
C PHE A 149 -2.41 -2.59 15.34
N PRO A 150 -2.36 -3.95 15.37
CA PRO A 150 -1.35 -4.74 14.67
C PRO A 150 -1.34 -4.53 13.17
N GLU A 151 -2.48 -4.34 12.50
CA GLU A 151 -2.56 -4.10 11.05
C GLU A 151 -1.75 -2.89 10.58
N THR A 152 -1.38 -1.96 11.48
CA THR A 152 -0.60 -0.77 11.14
C THR A 152 0.90 -1.03 10.96
N TRP A 153 1.36 -2.28 11.11
CA TRP A 153 2.75 -2.67 10.83
C TRP A 153 3.21 -2.21 9.44
N SER A 154 2.33 -2.31 8.44
CA SER A 154 2.67 -1.93 7.07
C SER A 154 2.74 -0.42 6.87
N LEU A 155 1.93 0.34 7.63
CA LEU A 155 1.95 1.80 7.58
C LEU A 155 3.26 2.35 8.12
N ALA A 156 3.84 1.72 9.15
CA ALA A 156 5.17 2.09 9.61
C ALA A 156 6.23 1.88 8.52
N ILE A 157 6.20 0.75 7.80
CA ILE A 157 7.08 0.55 6.64
C ILE A 157 6.88 1.68 5.62
N GLU A 158 5.62 2.03 5.32
CA GLU A 158 5.28 3.05 4.35
C GLU A 158 5.79 4.45 4.74
N GLU A 159 5.56 4.87 5.99
CA GLU A 159 6.01 6.18 6.50
C GLU A 159 7.54 6.26 6.59
N TRP A 160 8.22 5.20 7.04
CA TRP A 160 9.69 5.18 7.06
C TRP A 160 10.29 5.19 5.66
N SER A 161 9.69 4.51 4.68
CA SER A 161 10.12 4.64 3.28
C SER A 161 9.97 6.06 2.75
N TYR A 162 8.99 6.84 3.20
CA TYR A 162 8.83 8.26 2.80
C TYR A 162 9.88 9.18 3.37
N ILE A 163 10.52 8.77 4.44
CA ILE A 163 11.67 9.47 5.01
C ILE A 163 12.94 8.97 4.30
N THR A 164 13.14 7.65 4.23
CA THR A 164 14.35 7.04 3.67
C THR A 164 14.56 7.40 2.20
N LEU A 165 13.55 7.26 1.33
CA LEU A 165 13.69 7.52 -0.11
C LEU A 165 14.24 8.92 -0.44
N PRO A 166 13.60 10.01 0.01
CA PRO A 166 14.09 11.34 -0.31
C PRO A 166 15.37 11.70 0.46
N LEU A 167 15.61 11.17 1.67
CA LEU A 167 16.87 11.41 2.37
C LEU A 167 18.07 10.76 1.67
N VAL A 168 17.93 9.49 1.24
CA VAL A 168 18.99 8.83 0.47
C VAL A 168 19.19 9.54 -0.87
N LEU A 169 18.11 9.99 -1.52
CA LEU A 169 18.22 10.80 -2.74
C LEU A 169 18.99 12.10 -2.51
N TRP A 170 18.73 12.80 -1.39
CA TRP A 170 19.46 14.01 -1.01
C TRP A 170 20.95 13.74 -0.80
N VAL A 171 21.29 12.69 -0.06
CA VAL A 171 22.69 12.29 0.17
C VAL A 171 23.36 11.96 -1.16
N MET A 172 22.75 11.11 -2.00
CA MET A 172 23.32 10.74 -3.30
C MET A 172 23.45 11.95 -4.24
N HIS A 173 22.48 12.87 -4.22
CA HIS A 173 22.58 14.14 -4.94
C HIS A 173 23.79 14.95 -4.44
N SER A 174 23.92 15.17 -3.13
CA SER A 174 25.00 15.98 -2.56
C SER A 174 26.40 15.43 -2.85
N LEU A 175 26.53 14.10 -2.93
CA LEU A 175 27.81 13.44 -3.17
C LEU A 175 28.16 13.31 -4.66
N LEU A 176 27.17 13.14 -5.54
CA LEU A 176 27.39 12.69 -6.91
C LEU A 176 26.93 13.69 -7.98
N SER A 177 26.22 14.76 -7.62
CA SER A 177 25.63 15.72 -8.59
C SER A 177 26.64 16.43 -9.48
N ALA A 178 27.91 16.53 -9.06
CA ALA A 178 28.96 17.16 -9.86
C ALA A 178 29.37 16.32 -11.08
N GLN A 179 29.24 14.99 -11.02
CA GLN A 179 29.75 14.08 -12.03
C GLN A 179 28.66 13.25 -12.71
N TRP A 180 27.53 13.04 -12.05
CA TRP A 180 26.50 12.11 -12.51
C TRP A 180 25.24 12.83 -12.94
N SER A 181 24.60 12.31 -14.00
CA SER A 181 23.26 12.76 -14.39
C SER A 181 22.23 12.43 -13.30
N ARG A 182 21.16 13.22 -13.23
CA ARG A 182 20.07 13.01 -12.27
C ARG A 182 19.44 11.62 -12.41
N GLN A 183 19.31 11.13 -13.65
CA GLN A 183 18.88 9.77 -13.93
C GLN A 183 19.74 8.72 -13.19
N ARG A 184 21.07 8.82 -13.26
CA ARG A 184 21.98 7.89 -12.57
C ARG A 184 21.85 8.00 -11.05
N ILE A 185 21.70 9.21 -10.53
CA ILE A 185 21.53 9.47 -9.08
C ILE A 185 20.24 8.84 -8.57
N VAL A 186 19.12 9.01 -9.28
CA VAL A 186 17.84 8.37 -8.94
C VAL A 186 17.97 6.85 -9.00
N LEU A 187 18.60 6.30 -10.05
CA LEU A 187 18.78 4.86 -10.19
C LEU A 187 19.60 4.29 -9.03
N VAL A 188 20.75 4.89 -8.71
CA VAL A 188 21.60 4.42 -7.61
C VAL A 188 20.90 4.57 -6.26
N THR A 189 20.13 5.64 -6.04
CA THR A 189 19.28 5.76 -4.84
C THR A 189 18.34 4.57 -4.67
N ILE A 190 17.63 4.19 -5.73
CA ILE A 190 16.69 3.06 -5.73
C ILE A 190 17.44 1.75 -5.47
N LEU A 191 18.55 1.53 -6.19
CA LEU A 191 19.35 0.31 -6.07
C LEU A 191 20.01 0.19 -4.69
N THR A 192 20.48 1.29 -4.10
CA THR A 192 21.05 1.30 -2.74
C THR A 192 20.03 0.82 -1.72
N ILE A 193 18.78 1.30 -1.79
CA ILE A 193 17.72 0.87 -0.86
C ILE A 193 17.35 -0.60 -1.11
N ILE A 194 17.12 -0.99 -2.37
CA ILE A 194 16.76 -2.38 -2.70
C ILE A 194 17.86 -3.36 -2.28
N ILE A 195 19.09 -3.13 -2.73
CA ILE A 195 20.22 -4.03 -2.47
C ILE A 195 20.58 -3.99 -0.99
N GLY A 196 20.63 -2.80 -0.37
CA GLY A 196 20.97 -2.64 1.04
C GLY A 196 20.01 -3.38 1.98
N THR A 197 18.69 -3.21 1.79
CA THR A 197 17.69 -3.93 2.60
C THR A 197 17.73 -5.43 2.33
N ASN A 198 17.96 -5.87 1.09
CA ASN A 198 18.08 -7.28 0.76
C ASN A 198 19.32 -7.94 1.36
N LEU A 199 20.46 -7.25 1.32
CA LEU A 199 21.69 -7.72 1.95
C LEU A 199 21.50 -7.82 3.47
N TYR A 200 20.88 -6.82 4.10
CA TYR A 200 20.54 -6.87 5.52
C TYR A 200 19.62 -8.04 5.86
N ARG A 201 18.57 -8.28 5.07
CA ARG A 201 17.71 -9.47 5.22
C ARG A 201 18.48 -10.77 5.05
N PHE A 202 19.38 -10.86 4.08
CA PHE A 202 20.18 -12.06 3.84
C PHE A 202 21.10 -12.36 5.03
N ILE A 203 21.85 -11.35 5.50
CA ILE A 203 22.75 -11.48 6.65
C ILE A 203 21.97 -11.93 7.89
N THR A 204 20.86 -11.25 8.20
CA THR A 204 20.03 -11.61 9.35
C THR A 204 19.38 -12.98 9.19
N ALA A 205 18.94 -13.37 7.99
CA ALA A 205 18.35 -14.68 7.74
C ALA A 205 19.31 -15.85 7.96
N VAL A 206 20.62 -15.63 7.76
CA VAL A 206 21.67 -16.60 8.07
C VAL A 206 21.99 -16.63 9.57
N GLN A 207 21.94 -15.48 10.24
CA GLN A 207 22.29 -15.36 11.67
C GLN A 207 21.17 -15.80 12.62
N ILE A 208 19.91 -15.52 12.27
CA ILE A 208 18.76 -15.80 13.13
C ILE A 208 18.31 -17.25 12.92
N PRO A 209 18.20 -18.07 13.98
CA PRO A 209 17.73 -19.45 13.88
C PRO A 209 16.42 -19.57 13.10
N ILE A 210 16.31 -20.60 12.27
CA ILE A 210 15.11 -20.88 11.47
C ILE A 210 13.86 -21.09 12.36
N SER A 211 14.06 -21.58 13.59
CA SER A 211 13.01 -21.78 14.59
C SER A 211 12.24 -20.51 14.97
N GLU A 212 12.83 -19.33 14.78
CA GLU A 212 12.18 -18.03 15.02
C GLU A 212 11.13 -17.65 13.96
N GLY A 213 10.96 -18.47 12.91
CA GLY A 213 9.95 -18.28 11.85
C GLY A 213 10.21 -17.08 10.94
N GLU A 214 9.27 -16.78 10.03
CA GLU A 214 9.40 -15.72 9.01
C GLU A 214 8.65 -14.43 9.32
N LEU A 215 7.72 -14.46 10.28
CA LEU A 215 6.78 -13.36 10.56
C LEU A 215 7.50 -12.04 10.92
N GLY A 216 8.66 -12.15 11.59
CA GLY A 216 9.48 -10.98 11.92
C GLY A 216 9.97 -10.23 10.68
N TYR A 217 10.26 -10.93 9.59
CA TYR A 217 10.82 -10.29 8.39
C TYR A 217 9.78 -9.55 7.57
N ARG A 218 8.53 -10.04 7.56
CA ARG A 218 7.40 -9.39 6.89
C ARG A 218 7.02 -8.09 7.58
N GLY A 219 6.96 -8.12 8.91
CA GLY A 219 6.40 -7.05 9.72
C GLY A 219 7.40 -6.00 10.19
N ILE A 220 8.71 -6.19 10.04
CA ILE A 220 9.72 -5.27 10.58
C ILE A 220 10.15 -4.21 9.54
N VAL A 221 10.24 -2.96 9.96
CA VAL A 221 10.58 -1.83 9.07
C VAL A 221 11.94 -1.99 8.41
N ILE A 222 12.99 -2.22 9.21
CA ILE A 222 14.37 -2.27 8.71
C ILE A 222 14.62 -3.40 7.71
N THR A 223 13.81 -4.47 7.74
CA THR A 223 13.87 -5.58 6.79
C THR A 223 13.04 -5.33 5.54
N ARG A 224 12.25 -4.25 5.44
CA ARG A 224 11.25 -4.04 4.37
C ARG A 224 11.27 -2.66 3.71
N LEU A 225 12.27 -1.81 3.98
CA LEU A 225 12.41 -0.49 3.33
C LEU A 225 12.48 -0.56 1.79
N ASP A 226 12.80 -1.71 1.21
CA ASP A 226 12.80 -1.96 -0.25
C ASP A 226 11.40 -2.11 -0.85
N ALA A 227 10.37 -2.45 -0.08
CA ALA A 227 9.05 -2.81 -0.59
C ALA A 227 8.45 -1.74 -1.51
N ILE A 228 8.54 -0.48 -1.09
CA ILE A 228 8.07 0.68 -1.86
C ILE A 228 9.02 1.01 -3.02
N SER A 229 10.31 0.71 -2.88
CA SER A 229 11.33 1.02 -3.89
C SER A 229 11.12 0.28 -5.22
N TYR A 230 10.46 -0.89 -5.21
CA TYR A 230 10.06 -1.57 -6.46
C TYR A 230 9.02 -0.76 -7.26
N GLY A 231 8.09 -0.09 -6.57
CA GLY A 231 7.17 0.86 -7.19
C GLY A 231 7.88 2.11 -7.72
N VAL A 232 8.85 2.62 -6.95
CA VAL A 232 9.69 3.76 -7.37
C VAL A 232 10.51 3.40 -8.61
N LEU A 233 11.02 2.17 -8.71
CA LEU A 233 11.70 1.66 -9.89
C LEU A 233 10.77 1.66 -11.12
N ALA A 234 9.52 1.24 -10.97
CA ALA A 234 8.53 1.34 -12.04
C ALA A 234 8.29 2.82 -12.44
N ALA A 235 8.22 3.74 -11.48
CA ALA A 235 8.09 5.16 -11.76
C ALA A 235 9.34 5.76 -12.46
N TYR A 236 10.53 5.28 -12.11
CA TYR A 236 11.78 5.61 -12.77
C TYR A 236 11.75 5.18 -14.24
N VAL A 237 11.36 3.94 -14.53
CA VAL A 237 11.23 3.45 -15.92
C VAL A 237 10.21 4.28 -16.69
N ARG A 238 9.06 4.58 -16.08
CA ARG A 238 8.04 5.45 -16.69
C ARG A 238 8.56 6.84 -17.06
N HIS A 239 9.43 7.41 -16.22
CA HIS A 239 9.92 8.77 -16.41
C HIS A 239 11.04 8.86 -17.45
N TYR A 240 12.06 8.01 -17.33
CA TYR A 240 13.27 8.10 -18.17
C TYR A 240 13.20 7.23 -19.44
N PHE A 241 12.29 6.26 -19.49
CA PHE A 241 12.13 5.35 -20.64
C PHE A 241 10.67 5.33 -21.14
N PRO A 242 10.11 6.50 -21.54
CA PRO A 242 8.70 6.63 -21.88
C PRO A 242 8.32 5.79 -23.11
N THR A 243 9.20 5.66 -24.10
CA THR A 243 8.92 4.90 -25.33
C THR A 243 8.71 3.41 -25.05
N GLN A 244 9.55 2.82 -24.19
CA GLN A 244 9.39 1.46 -23.70
C GLN A 244 8.17 1.36 -22.78
N TRP A 245 7.97 2.34 -21.89
CA TRP A 245 6.81 2.37 -20.99
C TRP A 245 5.49 2.39 -21.75
N THR A 246 5.42 3.01 -22.93
CA THR A 246 4.20 3.10 -23.77
C THR A 246 4.07 2.02 -24.82
N ASN A 247 5.02 1.10 -24.94
CA ASN A 247 4.97 0.02 -25.93
C ASN A 247 3.94 -1.06 -25.51
N ASP A 248 2.88 -1.24 -26.30
CA ASP A 248 1.78 -2.15 -25.98
C ASP A 248 2.18 -3.63 -25.95
N SER A 249 3.07 -4.07 -26.84
CA SER A 249 3.58 -5.44 -26.85
C SER A 249 4.37 -5.73 -25.58
N LEU A 250 5.24 -4.80 -25.19
CA LEU A 250 6.02 -4.92 -23.96
C LEU A 250 5.11 -4.91 -22.72
N ARG A 251 4.16 -3.98 -22.62
CA ARG A 251 3.19 -3.91 -21.51
C ARG A 251 2.45 -5.23 -21.29
N ARG A 252 1.96 -5.85 -22.38
CA ARG A 252 1.25 -7.14 -22.31
C ARG A 252 2.17 -8.28 -21.88
N ARG A 253 3.40 -8.33 -22.39
CA ARG A 253 4.39 -9.34 -21.98
C ARG A 253 4.74 -9.19 -20.49
N LEU A 254 5.02 -7.97 -20.04
CA LEU A 254 5.33 -7.70 -18.63
C LEU A 254 4.14 -8.02 -17.72
N LEU A 255 2.91 -7.73 -18.16
CA LEU A 255 1.69 -8.14 -17.44
C LEU A 255 1.63 -9.65 -17.26
N VAL A 256 1.80 -10.44 -18.33
CA VAL A 256 1.73 -11.90 -18.27
C VAL A 256 2.84 -12.46 -17.39
N ILE A 257 4.08 -12.00 -17.57
CA ILE A 257 5.22 -12.43 -16.75
C ILE A 257 4.97 -12.07 -15.27
N GLY A 258 4.54 -10.84 -14.99
CA GLY A 258 4.20 -10.37 -13.65
C GLY A 258 3.12 -11.22 -13.00
N LEU A 259 2.02 -11.49 -13.72
CA LEU A 259 0.93 -12.33 -13.22
C LEU A 259 1.39 -13.76 -12.92
N ILE A 260 2.16 -14.39 -13.81
CA ILE A 260 2.71 -15.73 -13.59
C ILE A 260 3.60 -15.73 -12.35
N MET A 261 4.53 -14.78 -12.24
CA MET A 261 5.41 -14.66 -11.06
C MET A 261 4.62 -14.44 -9.78
N THR A 262 3.61 -13.56 -9.79
CA THR A 262 2.76 -13.28 -8.64
C THR A 262 1.98 -14.53 -8.23
N VAL A 263 1.36 -15.25 -9.17
CA VAL A 263 0.61 -16.48 -8.89
C VAL A 263 1.53 -17.56 -8.32
N LEU A 264 2.69 -17.80 -8.93
CA LEU A 264 3.65 -18.80 -8.44
C LEU A 264 4.19 -18.45 -7.06
N ALA A 265 4.54 -17.18 -6.82
CA ALA A 265 5.01 -16.72 -5.52
C ALA A 265 3.91 -16.87 -4.45
N SER A 266 2.66 -16.51 -4.78
CA SER A 266 1.51 -16.62 -3.86
C SER A 266 1.19 -18.09 -3.55
N PHE A 267 1.19 -18.94 -4.57
CA PHE A 267 0.99 -20.37 -4.44
C PHE A 267 2.05 -21.01 -3.54
N SER A 268 3.33 -20.67 -3.74
CA SER A 268 4.43 -21.14 -2.87
C SER A 268 4.28 -20.69 -1.42
N ALA A 269 3.57 -19.58 -1.19
CA ALA A 269 3.33 -19.01 0.14
C ALA A 269 1.95 -19.39 0.72
N SER A 270 1.17 -20.23 0.03
CA SER A 270 -0.16 -20.62 0.51
C SER A 270 -0.09 -21.60 1.69
N ILE A 271 -1.05 -21.53 2.60
CA ILE A 271 -1.09 -22.39 3.80
C ILE A 271 -1.09 -23.89 3.43
N ILE A 272 -1.77 -24.24 2.34
CA ILE A 272 -1.84 -25.62 1.82
C ILE A 272 -0.44 -26.13 1.49
N ILE A 273 0.35 -25.32 0.80
CA ILE A 273 1.71 -25.68 0.37
C ILE A 273 2.69 -25.66 1.53
N ILE A 274 2.53 -24.76 2.50
CA ILE A 274 3.32 -24.75 3.74
C ILE A 274 3.13 -26.08 4.51
N GLY A 275 1.89 -26.56 4.65
CA GLY A 275 1.61 -27.85 5.29
C GLY A 275 2.28 -29.02 4.57
N TYR A 276 2.34 -28.98 3.23
CA TYR A 276 3.07 -29.97 2.44
C TYR A 276 4.58 -29.90 2.68
N TYR A 277 5.18 -28.69 2.70
CA TYR A 277 6.60 -28.48 2.97
C TYR A 277 7.05 -29.03 4.33
N GLY A 278 6.19 -28.91 5.34
CA GLY A 278 6.41 -29.52 6.65
C GLY A 278 6.51 -31.05 6.56
N LYS A 279 5.59 -31.70 5.84
CA LYS A 279 5.53 -33.17 5.70
C LYS A 279 6.75 -33.75 4.99
N ILE A 280 7.28 -33.06 3.97
CA ILE A 280 8.42 -33.53 3.18
C ILE A 280 9.79 -33.03 3.73
N GLY A 281 9.79 -32.34 4.88
CA GLY A 281 11.03 -31.91 5.56
C GLY A 281 11.74 -30.69 4.96
N ILE A 282 11.13 -29.95 4.03
CA ILE A 282 11.77 -28.77 3.39
C ILE A 282 11.38 -27.43 4.04
N PHE A 283 10.65 -27.46 5.14
CA PHE A 283 10.22 -26.26 5.86
C PHE A 283 11.38 -25.29 6.20
N PRO A 284 12.59 -25.75 6.63
CA PRO A 284 13.69 -24.83 6.87
C PRO A 284 14.14 -24.03 5.63
N ALA A 285 14.22 -24.70 4.47
CA ALA A 285 14.56 -24.04 3.21
C ALA A 285 13.48 -23.05 2.77
N TYR A 286 12.20 -23.39 3.00
CA TYR A 286 11.08 -22.49 2.76
C TYR A 286 11.15 -21.23 3.63
N THR A 287 11.39 -21.37 4.93
CA THR A 287 11.54 -20.23 5.84
C THR A 287 12.69 -19.33 5.39
N PHE A 288 13.82 -19.90 5.00
CA PHE A 288 14.93 -19.13 4.45
C PHE A 288 14.54 -18.36 3.17
N PHE A 289 13.85 -19.01 2.23
CA PHE A 289 13.31 -18.38 1.03
C PHE A 289 12.36 -17.22 1.37
N LYS A 290 11.45 -17.41 2.33
CA LYS A 290 10.50 -16.39 2.79
C LYS A 290 11.18 -15.19 3.45
N ARG A 291 12.28 -15.41 4.19
CA ARG A 291 13.07 -14.35 4.82
C ARG A 291 13.89 -13.53 3.82
N THR A 292 14.20 -14.09 2.64
CA THR A 292 15.16 -13.52 1.70
C THR A 292 14.55 -13.21 0.32
N PHE A 293 14.41 -14.22 -0.53
CA PHE A 293 14.09 -14.09 -1.96
C PHE A 293 12.62 -13.82 -2.25
N TYR A 294 11.72 -14.18 -1.35
CA TYR A 294 10.29 -13.98 -1.55
C TYR A 294 9.91 -12.52 -1.76
N PHE A 295 10.43 -11.61 -0.93
CA PHE A 295 10.04 -10.19 -0.98
C PHE A 295 10.50 -9.47 -2.26
N PRO A 296 11.73 -9.67 -2.77
CA PRO A 296 12.10 -9.17 -4.09
C PRO A 296 11.28 -9.78 -5.21
N LEU A 297 11.01 -11.08 -5.14
CA LEU A 297 10.24 -11.77 -6.16
C LEU A 297 8.83 -11.18 -6.27
N ILE A 298 8.12 -11.02 -5.15
CA ILE A 298 6.78 -10.46 -5.15
C ILE A 298 6.79 -8.98 -5.53
N GLY A 299 7.74 -8.19 -5.01
CA GLY A 299 7.87 -6.76 -5.33
C GLY A 299 8.14 -6.51 -6.81
N VAL A 300 9.05 -7.26 -7.42
CA VAL A 300 9.30 -7.20 -8.88
C VAL A 300 8.08 -7.67 -9.66
N SER A 301 7.46 -8.78 -9.27
CA SER A 301 6.28 -9.31 -9.98
C SER A 301 5.16 -8.28 -10.08
N MET A 302 4.90 -7.54 -8.99
CA MET A 302 3.88 -6.49 -8.94
C MET A 302 4.30 -5.22 -9.68
N ALA A 303 5.59 -4.87 -9.65
CA ALA A 303 6.12 -3.75 -10.44
C ALA A 303 5.96 -3.99 -11.95
N LEU A 304 6.06 -5.24 -12.41
CA LEU A 304 5.84 -5.62 -13.81
C LEU A 304 4.39 -5.44 -14.29
N LEU A 305 3.42 -5.40 -13.37
CA LEU A 305 2.01 -5.11 -13.69
C LEU A 305 1.78 -3.62 -13.99
N MET A 306 2.63 -2.74 -13.43
CA MET A 306 2.43 -1.29 -13.45
C MET A 306 2.31 -0.66 -14.85
N PRO A 307 3.12 -1.03 -15.87
CA PRO A 307 3.03 -0.41 -17.19
C PRO A 307 1.66 -0.60 -17.86
N TYR A 308 1.09 -1.81 -17.74
CA TYR A 308 -0.24 -2.10 -18.28
C TYR A 308 -1.33 -1.37 -17.49
N MET A 309 -1.26 -1.40 -16.16
CA MET A 309 -2.27 -0.78 -15.30
C MET A 309 -2.26 0.76 -15.37
N ASP A 310 -1.11 1.41 -15.57
CA ASP A 310 -1.05 2.85 -15.85
C ASP A 310 -1.61 3.20 -17.24
N GLY A 311 -1.46 2.31 -18.21
CA GLY A 311 -2.01 2.47 -19.56
C GLY A 311 -3.54 2.34 -19.61
N TRP A 312 -4.15 1.63 -18.67
CA TRP A 312 -5.60 1.45 -18.59
C TRP A 312 -6.30 2.69 -18.03
N ARG A 313 -6.48 3.72 -18.87
CA ARG A 313 -7.03 5.03 -18.46
C ARG A 313 -8.53 4.98 -18.15
N THR A 314 -9.33 4.36 -19.02
CA THR A 314 -10.80 4.33 -18.92
C THR A 314 -11.34 2.91 -18.93
N ALA A 315 -12.39 2.67 -18.14
CA ALA A 315 -13.15 1.44 -18.22
C ALA A 315 -14.07 1.48 -19.46
N THR A 316 -13.95 0.49 -20.35
CA THR A 316 -14.78 0.36 -21.55
C THR A 316 -15.65 -0.91 -21.48
N GLY A 317 -16.69 -0.99 -22.31
CA GLY A 317 -17.53 -2.18 -22.45
C GLY A 317 -18.34 -2.54 -21.20
N LEU A 318 -18.34 -3.82 -20.83
CA LEU A 318 -19.16 -4.39 -19.75
C LEU A 318 -18.90 -3.74 -18.38
N TRP A 319 -17.66 -3.31 -18.14
CA TRP A 319 -17.24 -2.65 -16.89
C TRP A 319 -17.97 -1.33 -16.64
N ALA A 320 -18.18 -0.55 -17.70
CA ALA A 320 -18.93 0.71 -17.63
C ALA A 320 -20.44 0.45 -17.57
N ARG A 321 -20.92 -0.49 -18.41
CA ARG A 321 -22.35 -0.79 -18.56
C ARG A 321 -23.00 -1.31 -17.27
N PHE A 322 -22.32 -2.17 -16.53
CA PHE A 322 -22.85 -2.75 -15.29
C PHE A 322 -22.48 -1.96 -14.02
N GLY A 323 -21.85 -0.78 -14.16
CA GLY A 323 -21.46 0.03 -13.00
C GLY A 323 -20.30 -0.53 -12.16
N ILE A 324 -19.66 -1.62 -12.60
CA ILE A 324 -18.48 -2.23 -11.95
C ILE A 324 -17.35 -1.21 -11.82
N ALA A 325 -17.14 -0.39 -12.86
CA ALA A 325 -16.14 0.67 -12.82
C ALA A 325 -16.40 1.67 -11.68
N ARG A 326 -17.67 2.02 -11.40
CA ARG A 326 -18.04 2.91 -10.29
C ARG A 326 -17.77 2.26 -8.94
N ALA A 327 -18.09 0.97 -8.79
CA ALA A 327 -17.81 0.23 -7.57
C ALA A 327 -16.30 0.14 -7.29
N ILE A 328 -15.49 -0.16 -8.31
CA ILE A 328 -14.03 -0.21 -8.20
C ILE A 328 -13.46 1.16 -7.82
N THR A 329 -13.89 2.23 -8.48
CA THR A 329 -13.45 3.57 -8.13
C THR A 329 -13.87 3.95 -6.71
N HIS A 330 -15.08 3.58 -6.27
CA HIS A 330 -15.54 3.79 -4.89
C HIS A 330 -14.63 3.08 -3.89
N ILE A 331 -14.41 1.78 -4.07
CA ILE A 331 -13.54 0.97 -3.20
C ILE A 331 -12.11 1.53 -3.19
N SER A 332 -11.57 1.90 -4.36
CA SER A 332 -10.26 2.56 -4.48
C SER A 332 -10.18 3.88 -3.71
N LEU A 333 -11.25 4.67 -3.69
CA LEU A 333 -11.28 5.94 -2.96
C LEU A 333 -11.23 5.72 -1.45
N ILE A 334 -12.04 4.81 -0.95
CA ILE A 334 -12.18 4.55 0.49
C ILE A 334 -11.15 3.54 1.02
N SER A 335 -10.23 3.05 0.17
CA SER A 335 -9.37 1.91 0.51
C SER A 335 -8.49 2.16 1.73
N TYR A 336 -8.05 3.41 1.95
CA TYR A 336 -7.23 3.76 3.10
C TYR A 336 -8.06 3.74 4.40
N SER A 337 -9.26 4.31 4.38
CA SER A 337 -10.23 4.17 5.47
C SER A 337 -10.60 2.71 5.74
N MET A 338 -10.80 1.90 4.69
CA MET A 338 -11.01 0.44 4.84
C MET A 338 -9.80 -0.24 5.48
N TYR A 339 -8.58 0.17 5.11
CA TYR A 339 -7.35 -0.38 5.68
C TYR A 339 -7.27 -0.14 7.19
N LEU A 340 -7.56 1.08 7.64
CA LEU A 340 -7.50 1.46 9.05
C LEU A 340 -8.60 0.82 9.90
N LEU A 341 -9.78 0.59 9.33
CA LEU A 341 -10.95 0.17 10.11
C LEU A 341 -11.19 -1.34 10.17
N ASN A 342 -10.63 -2.12 9.24
CA ASN A 342 -11.06 -3.51 9.07
C ASN A 342 -10.75 -4.41 10.29
N LEU A 343 -9.51 -4.51 10.76
CA LEU A 343 -9.14 -5.55 11.72
C LEU A 343 -9.46 -5.13 13.14
N THR A 344 -8.69 -4.22 13.71
CA THR A 344 -8.83 -3.85 15.12
C THR A 344 -10.14 -3.11 15.37
N PRO A 345 -10.49 -2.03 14.65
CA PRO A 345 -11.71 -1.27 14.99
C PRO A 345 -13.01 -2.04 14.74
N ILE A 346 -13.12 -2.79 13.63
CA ILE A 346 -14.37 -3.47 13.27
C ILE A 346 -14.32 -4.96 13.63
N MET A 347 -13.36 -5.74 13.14
CA MET A 347 -13.34 -7.19 13.38
C MET A 347 -13.19 -7.52 14.87
N LEU A 348 -12.09 -7.10 15.50
CA LEU A 348 -11.77 -7.48 16.89
C LEU A 348 -12.66 -6.76 17.92
N ASN A 349 -12.99 -5.49 17.67
CA ASN A 349 -13.73 -4.69 18.64
C ASN A 349 -15.26 -4.74 18.52
N VAL A 350 -15.80 -5.18 17.37
CA VAL A 350 -17.25 -5.24 17.13
C VAL A 350 -17.70 -6.65 16.76
N VAL A 351 -17.17 -7.21 15.66
CA VAL A 351 -17.70 -8.47 15.08
C VAL A 351 -17.36 -9.67 15.95
N GLU A 352 -16.14 -9.74 16.48
CA GLU A 352 -15.68 -10.86 17.29
C GLU A 352 -16.39 -10.95 18.66
N ARG A 353 -16.97 -9.84 19.13
CA ARG A 353 -17.79 -9.81 20.35
C ARG A 353 -19.06 -10.65 20.24
N ILE A 354 -19.49 -10.97 19.02
CA ILE A 354 -20.62 -11.87 18.77
C ILE A 354 -20.09 -13.32 18.81
N PRO A 355 -20.61 -14.19 19.71
CA PRO A 355 -20.20 -15.59 19.77
C PRO A 355 -20.46 -16.32 18.44
N THR A 356 -19.48 -17.08 17.96
CA THR A 356 -19.64 -17.93 16.77
C THR A 356 -20.19 -19.28 17.21
N THR A 357 -21.52 -19.45 17.22
CA THR A 357 -22.19 -20.68 17.70
C THR A 357 -22.49 -21.70 16.61
N SER A 358 -22.37 -21.33 15.34
CA SER A 358 -22.59 -22.21 14.20
C SER A 358 -21.92 -21.67 12.94
N PHE A 359 -21.79 -22.53 11.92
CA PHE A 359 -21.31 -22.16 10.58
C PHE A 359 -22.12 -20.99 10.00
N THR A 360 -23.45 -21.02 10.14
CA THR A 360 -24.33 -19.96 9.66
C THR A 360 -24.05 -18.63 10.36
N VAL A 361 -23.89 -18.64 11.69
CA VAL A 361 -23.54 -17.41 12.44
C VAL A 361 -22.19 -16.87 12.01
N GLY A 362 -21.21 -17.74 11.74
CA GLY A 362 -19.92 -17.36 11.19
C GLY A 362 -20.04 -16.57 9.87
N TRP A 363 -20.82 -17.07 8.91
CA TRP A 363 -21.03 -16.37 7.63
C TRP A 363 -21.87 -15.09 7.77
N LEU A 364 -22.85 -15.06 8.67
CA LEU A 364 -23.57 -13.82 9.00
C LEU A 364 -22.63 -12.76 9.58
N LYS A 365 -21.66 -13.16 10.41
CA LYS A 365 -20.62 -12.27 10.91
C LYS A 365 -19.71 -11.75 9.79
N VAL A 366 -19.35 -12.59 8.81
CA VAL A 366 -18.62 -12.16 7.61
C VAL A 366 -19.43 -11.10 6.83
N GLY A 367 -20.72 -11.33 6.64
CA GLY A 367 -21.61 -10.35 5.99
C GLY A 367 -21.69 -9.03 6.75
N LEU A 368 -21.87 -9.08 8.08
CA LEU A 368 -21.87 -7.91 8.96
C LEU A 368 -20.53 -7.17 8.89
N PHE A 369 -19.42 -7.91 8.93
CA PHE A 369 -18.07 -7.37 8.83
C PHE A 369 -17.87 -6.55 7.55
N TRP A 370 -18.17 -7.13 6.39
CA TRP A 370 -18.08 -6.43 5.11
C TRP A 370 -18.99 -5.21 5.04
N ALA A 371 -20.23 -5.31 5.53
CA ALA A 371 -21.18 -4.20 5.57
C ALA A 371 -20.64 -3.04 6.42
N LEU A 372 -20.15 -3.33 7.63
CA LEU A 372 -19.56 -2.32 8.53
C LEU A 372 -18.31 -1.68 7.92
N VAL A 373 -17.39 -2.47 7.36
CA VAL A 373 -16.18 -1.95 6.71
C VAL A 373 -16.55 -0.99 5.58
N LEU A 374 -17.45 -1.39 4.67
CA LEU A 374 -17.83 -0.54 3.53
C LEU A 374 -18.55 0.74 3.97
N VAL A 375 -19.50 0.64 4.90
CA VAL A 375 -20.29 1.79 5.36
C VAL A 375 -19.41 2.74 6.16
N LEU A 376 -18.74 2.27 7.21
CA LEU A 376 -17.94 3.13 8.09
C LEU A 376 -16.75 3.74 7.36
N SER A 377 -16.10 3.01 6.45
CA SER A 377 -15.01 3.57 5.63
C SER A 377 -15.50 4.63 4.65
N THR A 378 -16.70 4.46 4.09
CA THR A 378 -17.31 5.49 3.23
C THR A 378 -17.62 6.76 4.03
N LEU A 379 -18.13 6.62 5.26
CA LEU A 379 -18.41 7.75 6.14
C LEU A 379 -17.11 8.46 6.56
N LEU A 380 -16.11 7.70 7.02
CA LEU A 380 -14.80 8.24 7.40
C LEU A 380 -14.13 8.97 6.23
N TYR A 381 -14.16 8.37 5.04
CA TYR A 381 -13.62 9.00 3.83
C TYR A 381 -14.32 10.33 3.52
N LYS A 382 -15.66 10.31 3.51
CA LYS A 382 -16.48 11.45 3.07
C LYS A 382 -16.42 12.63 4.04
N TYR A 383 -16.46 12.36 5.34
CA TYR A 383 -16.61 13.40 6.37
C TYR A 383 -15.30 13.81 7.04
N PHE A 384 -14.24 13.00 6.91
CA PHE A 384 -12.96 13.30 7.55
C PHE A 384 -11.77 13.25 6.58
N GLU A 385 -11.51 12.10 5.94
CA GLU A 385 -10.32 11.90 5.10
C GLU A 385 -10.25 12.92 3.94
N LYS A 386 -11.35 13.04 3.18
CA LYS A 386 -11.42 13.93 2.02
C LYS A 386 -11.32 15.41 2.40
N PRO A 387 -12.12 15.96 3.34
CA PRO A 387 -11.99 17.36 3.76
C PRO A 387 -10.59 17.73 4.26
N VAL A 388 -9.98 16.86 5.06
CA VAL A 388 -8.62 17.11 5.59
C VAL A 388 -7.57 17.06 4.48
N THR A 389 -7.70 16.11 3.54
CA THR A 389 -6.80 16.04 2.38
C THR A 389 -6.93 17.27 1.48
N GLU A 390 -8.12 17.86 1.35
CA GLU A 390 -8.35 19.08 0.57
C GLU A 390 -7.75 20.33 1.25
N LEU A 391 -7.67 20.37 2.59
CA LEU A 391 -7.02 21.45 3.34
C LEU A 391 -5.54 21.63 2.97
N ARG A 392 -4.87 20.53 2.60
CA ARG A 392 -3.47 20.50 2.13
C ARG A 392 -3.19 21.48 1.01
N GLU A 393 -4.16 21.73 0.11
CA GLU A 393 -3.98 22.63 -1.02
C GLU A 393 -3.79 24.10 -0.59
N ARG A 394 -4.14 24.45 0.65
CA ARG A 394 -3.89 25.77 1.24
C ARG A 394 -2.51 25.91 1.91
N LEU A 395 -1.86 24.79 2.24
CA LEU A 395 -0.67 24.74 3.09
C LEU A 395 0.60 24.30 2.35
N SER A 396 0.51 23.87 1.09
CA SER A 396 1.64 23.30 0.36
C SER A 396 1.60 23.62 -1.14
N ALA A 397 2.78 23.76 -1.76
CA ALA A 397 2.89 24.08 -3.19
C ALA A 397 2.43 22.90 -4.05
N LYS A 398 1.64 23.18 -5.10
CA LYS A 398 1.07 22.14 -5.99
C LYS A 398 2.15 21.22 -6.57
N GLU A 399 1.87 19.93 -6.58
CA GLU A 399 2.73 18.94 -7.19
C GLU A 399 2.94 19.26 -8.68
N PRO A 400 4.15 19.04 -9.22
CA PRO A 400 4.38 19.18 -10.64
C PRO A 400 3.46 18.22 -11.41
N THR A 401 2.55 18.80 -12.19
CA THR A 401 1.71 18.10 -13.16
C THR A 401 2.58 17.45 -14.23
N GLN A 402 2.12 16.34 -14.80
CA GLN A 402 2.69 15.88 -16.06
C GLN A 402 2.59 17.03 -17.06
N LEU A 403 3.71 17.37 -17.71
CA LEU A 403 3.67 18.05 -19.00
C LEU A 403 2.98 17.07 -19.94
N VAL A 404 1.64 17.10 -19.96
CA VAL A 404 0.88 16.55 -21.08
C VAL A 404 1.30 17.43 -22.24
N ASN A 405 1.96 16.84 -23.24
CA ASN A 405 2.46 17.50 -24.44
C ASN A 405 1.55 18.68 -24.88
N GLU A 406 1.91 19.91 -24.50
CA GLU A 406 1.31 21.13 -25.03
C GLU A 406 1.64 21.31 -26.53
N HIS A 407 2.43 20.40 -27.12
CA HIS A 407 2.71 20.34 -28.55
C HIS A 407 1.51 19.90 -29.41
N GLY A 408 0.42 19.39 -28.81
CA GLY A 408 -0.81 19.08 -29.55
C GLY A 408 -1.79 20.24 -29.72
N ALA A 409 -1.65 21.32 -28.94
CA ALA A 409 -2.62 22.42 -28.92
C ALA A 409 -2.17 23.66 -29.73
N ARG A 410 -0.87 23.81 -30.02
CA ARG A 410 -0.37 24.96 -30.80
C ARG A 410 -0.39 24.75 -32.32
N SER A 411 -0.62 23.54 -32.81
CA SER A 411 -0.72 23.27 -34.25
C SER A 411 -2.10 23.55 -34.85
N THR A 412 -3.12 23.81 -34.01
CA THR A 412 -4.49 24.10 -34.48
C THR A 412 -4.83 25.60 -34.55
N GLU A 413 -4.04 26.48 -33.92
CA GLU A 413 -4.27 27.94 -33.97
C GLU A 413 -3.59 28.66 -35.14
N GLN A 414 -2.62 28.03 -35.82
CA GLN A 414 -1.97 28.64 -37.00
C GLN A 414 -2.64 28.26 -38.35
N GLY A 415 -3.65 27.39 -38.35
CA GLY A 415 -4.33 26.94 -39.57
C GLY A 415 -5.62 27.68 -39.95
N VAL A 416 -6.09 28.66 -39.15
CA VAL A 416 -7.41 29.30 -39.33
C VAL A 416 -7.32 30.79 -39.69
N ARG A 417 -6.12 31.32 -39.96
CA ARG A 417 -5.93 32.71 -40.44
C ARG A 417 -5.40 32.81 -41.88
N GLY A 418 -5.78 31.86 -42.72
CA GLY A 418 -5.42 31.87 -44.13
C GLY A 418 -6.49 31.25 -45.00
N ARG A 419 -7.61 31.96 -45.16
CA ARG A 419 -8.50 31.94 -46.33
C ARG A 419 -9.54 33.05 -46.20
#